data_AF-A0A3D3L3J2-F1
#
_entry.id   AF-A0A3D3L3J2-F1
#
_cell.length_a   1.000
_cell.length_b   1.000
_cell.length_c   1.000
_cell.angle_alpha   90.00
_cell.angle_beta   90.00
_cell.angle_gamma   90.00
#
_symmetry.space_group_name_H-M   'P 1'
#
loop_
_entity.id
_entity.type
_entity.pdbx_description
1 polymer ?
#
loop_
_entity_poly.entity_id
_entity_poly.type
_entity_poly.pdbx_seq_one_letter_code
_entity_poly.pdbx_strand_id
1 'polypeptide(L)'
;MLDHKEILNLRSKHLGPSLSISYDEPLHIVRGEGQYLFDAKGNRYLDCVNNIQHVAHCHPKVVEAAQQQYKKLNTNTRYLDETIVNYAKDITSTLPDGLEVCFFANSGSEANDLALRLVRQFTGNKATIVLDGAYHGNLFSLIEISPYKHNGPGGNGAPDFVYTLPIPDSFRGKYRGEDCGEKYAQEVQSAINEIQKKGKKVSTFIAEAQTIVNQMKDKGLLLSTDGPDHNVIKIKPPLVFNKKNADELVKKIDETMSE
;
A
#
# COMPACT_ATOMS: atom_id res chain seq x y z
N MET A 1 22.97 24.79 0.00
CA MET A 1 21.70 24.05 -0.08
C MET A 1 20.61 25.07 -0.36
N LEU A 2 19.59 24.69 -1.13
CA LEU A 2 18.44 25.56 -1.38
C LEU A 2 17.73 25.86 -0.06
N ASP A 3 17.26 27.09 0.11
CA ASP A 3 16.40 27.43 1.24
C ASP A 3 14.95 26.91 1.04
N HIS A 4 14.12 27.02 2.09
CA HIS A 4 12.75 26.50 2.06
C HIS A 4 11.89 27.14 0.96
N LYS A 5 12.03 28.46 0.73
CA LYS A 5 11.26 29.20 -0.27
C LYS A 5 11.71 28.86 -1.68
N GLU A 6 13.01 28.72 -1.89
CA GLU A 6 13.59 28.27 -3.16
C GLU A 6 13.10 26.86 -3.53
N ILE A 7 13.06 25.94 -2.56
CA ILE A 7 12.56 24.57 -2.76
C ILE A 7 11.10 24.59 -3.22
N LEU A 8 10.24 25.34 -2.53
CA LEU A 8 8.81 25.43 -2.89
C LEU A 8 8.61 26.04 -4.29
N ASN A 9 9.34 27.11 -4.60
CA ASN A 9 9.27 27.75 -5.91
C ASN A 9 9.71 26.80 -7.03
N LEU A 10 10.88 26.16 -6.89
CA LEU A 10 11.38 25.21 -7.88
C LEU A 10 10.46 24.00 -8.01
N ARG A 11 9.89 23.51 -6.91
CA ARG A 11 8.92 22.41 -6.93
C ARG A 11 7.69 22.79 -7.75
N SER A 12 7.11 23.97 -7.51
CA SER A 12 5.93 24.45 -8.25
C SER A 12 6.16 24.62 -9.75
N LYS A 13 7.41 24.93 -10.13
CA LYS A 13 7.81 25.14 -11.52
C LYS A 13 8.16 23.85 -12.25
N HIS A 14 8.72 22.87 -11.54
CA HIS A 14 9.36 21.70 -12.16
C HIS A 14 8.67 20.37 -11.87
N LEU A 15 7.80 20.27 -10.86
CA LEU A 15 7.07 19.06 -10.52
C LEU A 15 5.57 19.21 -10.78
N GLY A 16 4.92 18.11 -11.17
CA GLY A 16 3.47 18.09 -11.39
C GLY A 16 2.69 18.33 -10.09
N PRO A 17 1.55 19.05 -10.13
CA PRO A 17 0.78 19.40 -8.94
C PRO A 17 0.15 18.19 -8.23
N SER A 18 0.06 17.04 -8.90
CA SER A 18 -0.38 15.78 -8.30
C SER A 18 0.59 15.20 -7.28
N LEU A 19 1.86 15.66 -7.27
CA LEU A 19 2.83 15.36 -6.23
C LEU A 19 2.59 16.30 -5.05
N SER A 20 1.56 16.00 -4.26
CA SER A 20 1.18 16.80 -3.11
C SER A 20 2.27 16.85 -2.04
N ILE A 21 2.15 17.86 -1.17
CA ILE A 21 3.00 18.04 0.00
C ILE A 21 2.09 17.94 1.23
N SER A 22 2.62 17.40 2.32
CA SER A 22 1.91 17.31 3.59
C SER A 22 2.23 18.52 4.47
N TYR A 23 1.29 18.83 5.39
CA TYR A 23 1.35 19.93 6.36
C TYR A 23 1.16 21.33 5.74
N ASP A 24 0.54 22.23 6.50
CA ASP A 24 0.32 23.64 6.08
C ASP A 24 1.65 24.36 5.84
N GLU A 25 2.63 24.08 6.70
CA GLU A 25 4.03 24.49 6.53
C GLU A 25 4.88 23.26 6.18
N PRO A 26 5.24 23.08 4.89
CA PRO A 26 5.99 21.93 4.42
C PRO A 26 7.30 21.68 5.17
N LEU A 27 7.55 20.43 5.55
CA LEU A 27 8.80 20.04 6.21
C LEU A 27 9.93 19.84 5.20
N HIS A 28 11.05 20.54 5.39
CA HIS A 28 12.30 20.27 4.68
C HIS A 28 13.12 19.22 5.44
N ILE A 29 12.80 17.94 5.21
CA ILE A 29 13.49 16.80 5.80
C ILE A 29 14.83 16.56 5.11
N VAL A 30 15.91 16.45 5.89
CA VAL A 30 17.29 16.30 5.37
C VAL A 30 18.00 15.04 5.87
N ARG A 31 17.45 14.35 6.88
CA ARG A 31 18.07 13.15 7.44
C ARG A 31 17.02 12.22 8.03
N GLY A 32 17.25 10.92 7.92
CA GLY A 32 16.51 9.88 8.64
C GLY A 32 17.47 8.99 9.42
N GLU A 33 17.05 8.54 10.60
CA GLU A 33 17.80 7.57 11.42
C GLU A 33 16.82 6.80 12.31
N GLY A 34 16.81 5.48 12.19
CA GLY A 34 15.89 4.67 12.96
C GLY A 34 14.44 5.04 12.63
N GLN A 35 13.62 5.23 13.64
CA GLN A 35 12.23 5.67 13.53
C GLN A 35 12.08 7.18 13.39
N TYR A 36 13.16 7.93 13.21
CA TYR A 36 13.14 9.39 13.24
C TYR A 36 13.50 10.03 11.90
N LEU A 37 12.86 11.15 11.61
CA LEU A 37 13.22 12.11 10.57
C LEU A 37 13.73 13.40 11.21
N PHE A 38 14.62 14.11 10.51
CA PHE A 38 15.18 15.38 10.96
C PHE A 38 15.08 16.43 9.87
N ASP A 39 14.60 17.62 10.21
CA ASP A 39 14.54 18.75 9.29
C ASP A 39 15.86 19.51 9.19
N ALA A 40 15.94 20.44 8.23
CA ALA A 40 17.10 21.29 8.01
C ALA A 40 17.46 22.20 9.20
N LYS A 41 16.57 22.38 10.18
CA LYS A 41 16.79 23.15 11.41
C LYS A 41 17.28 22.25 12.57
N GLY A 42 17.32 20.94 12.36
CA GLY A 42 17.72 19.96 13.36
C GLY A 42 16.57 19.45 14.23
N ASN A 43 15.31 19.84 13.96
CA ASN A 43 14.16 19.32 14.67
C ASN A 43 13.97 17.84 14.35
N ARG A 44 13.63 17.04 15.37
CA ARG A 44 13.43 15.59 15.27
C ARG A 44 11.94 15.25 15.29
N TYR A 45 11.52 14.41 14.34
CA TYR A 45 10.16 13.91 14.20
C TYR A 45 10.14 12.39 14.34
N LEU A 46 9.25 11.86 15.18
CA LEU A 46 8.96 10.44 15.24
C LEU A 46 8.09 10.07 14.03
N ASP A 47 8.62 9.24 13.13
CA ASP A 47 7.95 8.90 11.88
C ASP A 47 6.90 7.81 12.07
N CYS A 48 5.63 8.24 12.10
CA CYS A 48 4.47 7.36 12.20
C CYS A 48 3.73 7.20 10.85
N VAL A 49 4.25 7.79 9.76
CA VAL A 49 3.53 7.98 8.50
C VAL A 49 4.14 7.18 7.36
N ASN A 50 5.47 7.06 7.32
CA ASN A 50 6.18 6.66 6.12
C ASN A 50 6.01 5.17 5.79
N ASN A 51 5.59 4.89 4.55
CA ASN A 51 5.16 3.55 4.13
C ASN A 51 6.29 2.54 3.90
N ILE A 52 7.53 2.99 3.60
CA ILE A 52 8.53 2.16 2.92
C ILE A 52 9.59 1.60 3.88
N GLN A 53 9.86 2.29 4.99
CA GLN A 53 11.04 2.04 5.82
C GLN A 53 10.76 1.03 6.93
N HIS A 54 10.37 -0.20 6.54
CA HIS A 54 9.99 -1.25 7.50
C HIS A 54 11.10 -1.56 8.50
N VAL A 55 12.37 -1.53 8.11
CA VAL A 55 13.51 -1.78 9.02
C VAL A 55 14.19 -0.49 9.50
N ALA A 56 13.42 0.60 9.57
CA ALA A 56 13.88 1.94 9.93
C ALA A 56 14.64 2.69 8.83
N HIS A 57 14.70 4.01 8.99
CA HIS A 57 15.45 4.92 8.13
C HIS A 57 16.94 4.62 8.19
N CYS A 58 17.56 4.50 7.02
CA CYS A 58 19.00 4.40 6.86
C CYS A 58 19.65 3.27 7.70
N HIS A 59 18.97 2.12 7.81
CA HIS A 59 19.46 0.98 8.59
C HIS A 59 20.88 0.56 8.13
N PRO A 60 21.90 0.58 9.00
CA PRO A 60 23.31 0.42 8.58
C PRO A 60 23.58 -0.83 7.74
N LYS A 61 23.00 -1.98 8.14
CA LYS A 61 23.16 -3.24 7.39
C LYS A 61 22.59 -3.18 5.96
N VAL A 62 21.48 -2.45 5.75
CA VAL A 62 20.86 -2.32 4.43
C VAL A 62 21.69 -1.38 3.56
N VAL A 63 22.13 -0.26 4.12
CA VAL A 63 22.99 0.72 3.44
C VAL A 63 24.30 0.07 3.02
N GLU A 64 24.95 -0.67 3.92
CA GLU A 64 26.20 -1.37 3.63
C GLU A 64 26.04 -2.40 2.52
N ALA A 65 25.01 -3.27 2.60
CA ALA A 65 24.74 -4.27 1.57
C ALA A 65 24.48 -3.63 0.19
N ALA A 66 23.69 -2.56 0.14
CA ALA A 66 23.43 -1.83 -1.10
C ALA A 66 24.70 -1.19 -1.67
N GLN A 67 25.53 -0.55 -0.83
CA GLN A 67 26.79 0.05 -1.27
C GLN A 67 27.79 -0.99 -1.79
N GLN A 68 27.89 -2.15 -1.13
CA GLN A 68 28.74 -3.24 -1.59
C GLN A 68 28.28 -3.75 -2.96
N GLN A 69 26.97 -3.97 -3.14
CA GLN A 69 26.43 -4.40 -4.43
C GLN A 69 26.63 -3.35 -5.53
N TYR A 70 26.39 -2.07 -5.26
CA TYR A 70 26.58 -1.00 -6.27
C TYR A 70 28.03 -0.84 -6.73
N LYS A 71 29.01 -1.13 -5.86
CA LYS A 71 30.43 -1.16 -6.25
C LYS A 71 30.77 -2.38 -7.12
N LYS A 72 30.03 -3.48 -6.96
CA LYS A 72 30.25 -4.74 -7.67
C LYS A 72 29.55 -4.76 -9.03
N LEU A 73 28.23 -4.54 -9.06
CA LEU A 73 27.42 -4.74 -10.26
C LEU A 73 26.01 -4.09 -10.12
N ASN A 74 25.58 -3.41 -11.18
CA ASN A 74 24.19 -3.01 -11.41
C ASN A 74 23.80 -3.42 -12.84
N THR A 75 22.90 -4.40 -12.97
CA THR A 75 22.52 -4.96 -14.27
C THR A 75 21.08 -5.45 -14.29
N ASN A 76 20.56 -5.75 -15.50
CA ASN A 76 19.24 -6.33 -15.68
C ASN A 76 19.26 -7.86 -15.53
N THR A 77 18.08 -8.47 -15.48
CA THR A 77 17.87 -9.90 -15.21
C THR A 77 18.21 -10.86 -16.37
N ARG A 78 18.83 -10.38 -17.47
CA ARG A 78 19.21 -11.22 -18.62
C ARG A 78 20.58 -11.89 -18.47
N TYR A 79 21.36 -11.48 -17.48
CA TYR A 79 22.65 -12.10 -17.17
C TYR A 79 22.53 -13.00 -15.95
N LEU A 80 23.36 -14.04 -15.88
CA LEU A 80 23.42 -14.91 -14.72
C LEU A 80 24.01 -14.15 -13.53
N ASP A 81 23.26 -14.13 -12.43
CA ASP A 81 23.68 -13.57 -11.16
C ASP A 81 23.05 -14.39 -10.02
N GLU A 82 23.85 -14.74 -9.02
CA GLU A 82 23.40 -15.58 -7.91
C GLU A 82 22.50 -14.81 -6.92
N THR A 83 22.61 -13.49 -6.85
CA THR A 83 21.91 -12.66 -5.86
C THR A 83 20.40 -12.77 -6.02
N ILE A 84 19.91 -12.63 -7.25
CA ILE A 84 18.47 -12.73 -7.55
C ILE A 84 17.93 -14.15 -7.33
N VAL A 85 18.75 -15.18 -7.61
CA VAL A 85 18.37 -16.59 -7.42
C VAL A 85 18.31 -16.94 -5.94
N ASN A 86 19.32 -16.54 -5.16
CA ASN A 86 19.35 -16.73 -3.72
C ASN A 86 18.20 -15.97 -3.06
N TYR A 87 17.92 -14.74 -3.47
CA TYR A 87 16.78 -13.99 -2.96
C TYR A 87 15.43 -14.65 -3.29
N ALA A 88 15.24 -15.16 -4.51
CA ALA A 88 14.05 -15.91 -4.89
C ALA A 88 13.87 -17.18 -4.04
N LYS A 89 14.96 -17.92 -3.81
CA LYS A 89 14.96 -19.11 -2.95
C LYS A 89 14.62 -18.75 -1.50
N ASP A 90 15.25 -17.72 -0.96
CA ASP A 90 15.05 -17.33 0.44
C ASP A 90 13.63 -16.83 0.66
N ILE A 91 13.08 -15.98 -0.22
CA ILE A 91 11.71 -15.48 -0.07
C ILE A 91 10.67 -16.61 -0.21
N THR A 92 10.81 -17.48 -1.21
CA THR A 92 9.85 -18.59 -1.43
C THR A 92 9.89 -19.62 -0.31
N SER A 93 11.04 -19.82 0.33
CA SER A 93 11.16 -20.69 1.51
C SER A 93 10.35 -20.22 2.73
N THR A 94 9.90 -18.96 2.74
CA THR A 94 9.04 -18.40 3.80
C THR A 94 7.55 -18.46 3.45
N LEU A 95 7.20 -18.87 2.22
CA LEU A 95 5.83 -18.93 1.74
C LEU A 95 5.23 -20.34 1.95
N PRO A 96 3.89 -20.46 2.03
CA PRO A 96 3.22 -21.76 2.04
C PRO A 96 3.51 -22.62 0.81
N ASP A 97 3.31 -23.94 0.96
CA ASP A 97 3.43 -24.91 -0.13
C ASP A 97 2.63 -24.48 -1.37
N GLY A 98 3.24 -24.64 -2.55
CA GLY A 98 2.67 -24.23 -3.85
C GLY A 98 3.04 -22.81 -4.32
N LEU A 99 3.76 -22.01 -3.50
CA LEU A 99 4.27 -20.68 -3.89
C LEU A 99 5.79 -20.68 -4.09
N GLU A 100 6.24 -21.31 -5.18
CA GLU A 100 7.66 -21.65 -5.40
C GLU A 100 8.38 -20.74 -6.42
N VAL A 101 7.64 -19.93 -7.18
CA VAL A 101 8.18 -19.11 -8.28
C VAL A 101 7.75 -17.67 -8.13
N CYS A 102 8.69 -16.73 -8.19
CA CYS A 102 8.42 -15.30 -8.08
C CYS A 102 8.88 -14.52 -9.31
N PHE A 103 8.14 -13.46 -9.64
CA PHE A 103 8.60 -12.38 -10.50
C PHE A 103 8.98 -11.18 -9.64
N PHE A 104 10.11 -10.54 -9.95
CA PHE A 104 10.51 -9.29 -9.30
C PHE A 104 10.03 -8.10 -10.12
N ALA A 105 9.39 -7.16 -9.44
CA ALA A 105 8.87 -5.91 -9.99
C ALA A 105 9.38 -4.72 -9.16
N ASN A 106 9.35 -3.51 -9.71
CA ASN A 106 9.86 -2.31 -9.05
C ASN A 106 8.78 -1.58 -8.24
N SER A 107 7.52 -1.99 -8.37
CA SER A 107 6.41 -1.40 -7.62
C SER A 107 5.27 -2.39 -7.41
N GLY A 108 4.40 -2.10 -6.43
CA GLY A 108 3.15 -2.84 -6.25
C GLY A 108 2.23 -2.76 -7.47
N SER A 109 2.22 -1.63 -8.19
CA SER A 109 1.48 -1.49 -9.44
C SER A 109 1.99 -2.46 -10.51
N GLU A 110 3.31 -2.55 -10.73
CA GLU A 110 3.87 -3.50 -11.70
C GLU A 110 3.56 -4.96 -11.32
N ALA A 111 3.62 -5.29 -10.02
CA ALA A 111 3.31 -6.62 -9.53
C ALA A 111 1.82 -6.99 -9.75
N ASN A 112 0.90 -6.09 -9.39
CA ASN A 112 -0.53 -6.32 -9.56
C ASN A 112 -0.94 -6.35 -11.04
N ASP A 113 -0.32 -5.52 -11.89
CA ASP A 113 -0.58 -5.54 -13.33
C ASP A 113 -0.10 -6.87 -13.96
N LEU A 114 1.08 -7.35 -13.57
CA LEU A 114 1.57 -8.66 -14.00
C LEU A 114 0.66 -9.78 -13.52
N ALA A 115 0.21 -9.77 -12.26
CA ALA A 115 -0.73 -10.75 -11.73
C ALA A 115 -2.05 -10.74 -12.53
N LEU A 116 -2.58 -9.55 -12.82
CA LEU A 116 -3.79 -9.37 -13.62
C LEU A 116 -3.60 -9.87 -15.05
N ARG A 117 -2.43 -9.65 -15.65
CA ARG A 117 -2.09 -10.20 -16.97
C ARG A 117 -2.02 -11.73 -16.95
N LEU A 118 -1.36 -12.33 -15.95
CA LEU A 118 -1.22 -13.78 -15.82
C LEU A 118 -2.59 -14.46 -15.65
N VAL A 119 -3.43 -13.95 -14.74
CA VAL A 119 -4.76 -14.55 -14.50
C VAL A 119 -5.68 -14.39 -15.71
N ARG A 120 -5.64 -13.25 -16.41
CA ARG A 120 -6.41 -13.05 -17.66
C ARG A 120 -5.95 -14.00 -18.75
N GLN A 121 -4.64 -14.23 -18.88
CA GLN A 121 -4.10 -15.18 -19.85
C GLN A 121 -4.51 -16.63 -19.52
N PHE A 122 -4.45 -17.01 -18.24
CA PHE A 122 -4.82 -18.35 -17.79
C PHE A 122 -6.33 -18.62 -17.95
N THR A 123 -7.16 -17.65 -17.55
CA THR A 123 -8.62 -17.80 -17.56
C THR A 123 -9.24 -17.51 -18.92
N GLY A 124 -8.59 -16.74 -19.79
CA GLY A 124 -9.17 -16.20 -21.02
C GLY A 124 -10.29 -15.18 -20.79
N ASN A 125 -10.43 -14.66 -19.56
CA ASN A 125 -11.55 -13.82 -19.14
C ASN A 125 -11.04 -12.52 -18.49
N LYS A 126 -11.89 -11.49 -18.45
CA LYS A 126 -11.60 -10.20 -17.77
C LYS A 126 -12.49 -9.92 -16.55
N ALA A 127 -13.53 -10.71 -16.31
CA ALA A 127 -14.48 -10.43 -15.23
C ALA A 127 -13.76 -10.43 -13.88
N THR A 128 -13.65 -9.25 -13.27
CA THR A 128 -12.83 -8.99 -12.09
C THR A 128 -13.73 -8.55 -10.96
N ILE A 129 -13.70 -9.27 -9.84
CA ILE A 129 -14.44 -8.92 -8.64
C ILE A 129 -13.48 -8.16 -7.71
N VAL A 130 -13.90 -7.00 -7.21
CA VAL A 130 -13.13 -6.14 -6.30
C VAL A 130 -13.98 -5.70 -5.12
N LEU A 131 -13.34 -5.23 -4.06
CA LEU A 131 -14.02 -4.59 -2.94
C LEU A 131 -14.11 -3.08 -3.17
N ASP A 132 -15.18 -2.45 -2.69
CA ASP A 132 -15.33 -1.00 -2.69
C ASP A 132 -14.18 -0.34 -1.93
N GLY A 133 -13.87 0.91 -2.27
CA GLY A 133 -12.74 1.65 -1.70
C GLY A 133 -11.34 1.10 -2.03
N ALA A 134 -11.21 0.00 -2.79
CA ALA A 134 -9.92 -0.59 -3.09
C ALA A 134 -9.06 0.27 -4.03
N TYR A 135 -7.74 0.20 -3.81
CA TYR A 135 -6.66 0.77 -4.60
C TYR A 135 -5.61 -0.30 -4.94
N HIS A 136 -5.58 -0.71 -6.20
CA HIS A 136 -4.67 -1.75 -6.68
C HIS A 136 -3.43 -1.21 -7.38
N GLY A 137 -3.34 0.10 -7.61
CA GLY A 137 -2.19 0.74 -8.24
C GLY A 137 -2.57 1.93 -9.13
N ASN A 138 -1.58 2.48 -9.81
CA ASN A 138 -1.71 3.69 -10.65
C ASN A 138 -1.56 3.42 -12.16
N LEU A 139 -1.37 2.17 -12.59
CA LEU A 139 -1.40 1.80 -14.00
C LEU A 139 -2.85 1.78 -14.49
N PHE A 140 -3.07 2.03 -15.78
CA PHE A 140 -4.41 2.13 -16.36
C PHE A 140 -5.27 0.88 -16.07
N SER A 141 -4.72 -0.31 -16.29
CA SER A 141 -5.33 -1.61 -15.98
C SER A 141 -5.74 -1.79 -14.53
N LEU A 142 -5.05 -1.12 -13.60
CA LEU A 142 -5.30 -1.16 -12.16
C LEU A 142 -6.25 -0.07 -11.72
N ILE A 143 -6.22 1.11 -12.36
CA ILE A 143 -7.20 2.17 -12.16
C ILE A 143 -8.60 1.66 -12.50
N GLU A 144 -8.74 0.92 -13.61
CA GLU A 144 -10.01 0.29 -14.02
C GLU A 144 -10.62 -0.58 -12.92
N ILE A 145 -9.79 -1.31 -12.18
CA ILE A 145 -10.24 -2.20 -11.10
C ILE A 145 -10.14 -1.57 -9.71
N SER A 146 -9.79 -0.29 -9.57
CA SER A 146 -9.66 0.41 -8.28
C SER A 146 -10.83 1.38 -8.05
N PRO A 147 -11.87 1.02 -7.27
CA PRO A 147 -12.98 1.93 -6.96
C PRO A 147 -12.53 3.27 -6.41
N TYR A 148 -11.49 3.30 -5.57
CA TYR A 148 -10.92 4.56 -5.07
C TYR A 148 -10.48 5.53 -6.18
N LYS A 149 -10.07 5.00 -7.35
CA LYS A 149 -9.64 5.83 -8.49
C LYS A 149 -10.77 6.10 -9.46
N HIS A 150 -11.50 5.09 -9.94
CA HIS A 150 -12.49 5.31 -10.99
C HIS A 150 -13.81 5.92 -10.49
N ASN A 151 -14.09 5.90 -9.19
CA ASN A 151 -15.19 6.67 -8.58
C ASN A 151 -14.74 8.05 -8.09
N GLY A 152 -13.43 8.32 -8.02
CA GLY A 152 -12.87 9.58 -7.57
C GLY A 152 -12.83 10.67 -8.65
N PRO A 153 -12.30 11.87 -8.33
CA PRO A 153 -12.15 12.96 -9.28
C PRO A 153 -11.37 12.54 -10.54
N GLY A 154 -11.97 12.75 -11.71
CA GLY A 154 -11.38 12.37 -13.01
C GLY A 154 -11.63 10.92 -13.44
N GLY A 155 -12.38 10.14 -12.66
CA GLY A 155 -12.84 8.80 -13.03
C GLY A 155 -14.12 8.81 -13.89
N ASN A 156 -14.36 7.73 -14.63
CA ASN A 156 -15.54 7.54 -15.49
C ASN A 156 -16.43 6.38 -15.00
N GLY A 157 -16.26 5.94 -13.75
CA GLY A 157 -16.89 4.73 -13.23
C GLY A 157 -16.19 3.44 -13.64
N ALA A 158 -16.69 2.33 -13.10
CA ALA A 158 -16.14 1.00 -13.33
C ALA A 158 -16.47 0.50 -14.76
N PRO A 159 -15.54 -0.14 -15.47
CA PRO A 159 -15.84 -0.84 -16.72
C PRO A 159 -16.80 -2.03 -16.53
N ASP A 160 -17.50 -2.44 -17.59
CA ASP A 160 -18.50 -3.55 -17.59
C ASP A 160 -17.98 -4.95 -17.19
N PHE A 161 -16.66 -5.10 -17.06
CA PHE A 161 -16.04 -6.34 -16.59
C PHE A 161 -15.65 -6.29 -15.10
N VAL A 162 -15.88 -5.17 -14.42
CA VAL A 162 -15.56 -4.99 -13.00
C VAL A 162 -16.83 -5.10 -12.16
N TYR A 163 -16.78 -5.92 -11.13
CA TYR A 163 -17.88 -6.18 -10.21
C TYR A 163 -17.44 -5.78 -8.81
N THR A 164 -17.96 -4.65 -8.32
CA THR A 164 -17.58 -4.08 -7.03
C THR A 164 -18.50 -4.57 -5.92
N LEU A 165 -17.92 -5.14 -4.87
CA LEU A 165 -18.63 -5.65 -3.70
C LEU A 165 -18.44 -4.72 -2.49
N PRO A 166 -19.38 -4.67 -1.54
CA PRO A 166 -19.20 -3.87 -0.33
C PRO A 166 -18.04 -4.41 0.53
N ILE A 167 -17.31 -3.50 1.19
CA ILE A 167 -16.26 -3.88 2.14
C ILE A 167 -16.89 -4.64 3.32
N PRO A 168 -16.34 -5.82 3.69
CA PRO A 168 -16.70 -6.50 4.93
C PRO A 168 -16.34 -5.68 6.16
N ASP A 169 -17.35 -5.16 6.85
CA ASP A 169 -17.20 -4.41 8.09
C ASP A 169 -18.33 -4.81 9.06
N SER A 170 -17.97 -5.57 10.11
CA SER A 170 -18.90 -6.09 11.11
C SER A 170 -19.53 -5.00 12.00
N PHE A 171 -18.97 -3.78 12.00
CA PHE A 171 -19.38 -2.68 12.84
C PHE A 171 -20.21 -1.64 12.08
N ARG A 172 -19.72 -1.11 10.95
CA ARG A 172 -20.40 -0.06 10.17
C ARG A 172 -20.90 -0.51 8.80
N GLY A 173 -20.51 -1.70 8.36
CA GLY A 173 -20.81 -2.22 7.02
C GLY A 173 -22.28 -2.55 6.78
N LYS A 174 -22.56 -3.01 5.55
CA LYS A 174 -23.88 -3.46 5.06
C LYS A 174 -24.45 -4.58 5.93
N TYR A 175 -23.60 -5.52 6.35
CA TYR A 175 -23.96 -6.62 7.24
C TYR A 175 -23.16 -6.51 8.53
N ARG A 176 -23.83 -6.66 9.68
CA ARG A 176 -23.26 -6.43 11.02
C ARG A 176 -23.54 -7.62 11.94
N GLY A 177 -22.78 -7.72 13.03
CA GLY A 177 -22.87 -8.82 14.01
C GLY A 177 -21.99 -10.02 13.69
N GLU A 178 -22.03 -11.04 14.55
CA GLU A 178 -21.12 -12.21 14.48
C GLU A 178 -21.21 -12.98 13.15
N ASP A 179 -22.40 -13.06 12.55
CA ASP A 179 -22.63 -13.82 11.30
C ASP A 179 -22.53 -12.97 10.02
N CYS A 180 -21.97 -11.76 10.10
CA CYS A 180 -21.91 -10.89 8.92
C CYS A 180 -21.02 -11.44 7.81
N GLY A 181 -20.00 -12.23 8.16
CA GLY A 181 -19.03 -12.79 7.21
C GLY A 181 -19.70 -13.66 6.14
N GLU A 182 -20.67 -14.48 6.51
CA GLU A 182 -21.40 -15.33 5.56
C GLU A 182 -22.21 -14.49 4.56
N LYS A 183 -22.85 -13.42 5.04
CA LYS A 183 -23.61 -12.50 4.18
C LYS A 183 -22.70 -11.78 3.18
N TYR A 184 -21.49 -11.39 3.60
CA TYR A 184 -20.49 -10.84 2.68
C TYR A 184 -19.96 -11.88 1.69
N ALA A 185 -19.80 -13.15 2.09
CA ALA A 185 -19.45 -14.22 1.16
C ALA A 185 -20.57 -14.47 0.13
N GLN A 186 -21.84 -14.34 0.53
CA GLN A 186 -22.99 -14.42 -0.39
C GLN A 186 -23.00 -13.30 -1.43
N GLU A 187 -22.42 -12.12 -1.16
CA GLU A 187 -22.21 -11.08 -2.17
C GLU A 187 -21.26 -11.56 -3.27
N VAL A 188 -20.17 -12.24 -2.89
CA VAL A 188 -19.22 -12.84 -3.85
C VAL A 188 -19.96 -13.87 -4.71
N GLN A 189 -20.73 -14.78 -4.08
CA GLN A 189 -21.51 -15.77 -4.81
C GLN A 189 -22.52 -15.12 -5.77
N SER A 190 -23.17 -14.03 -5.35
CA SER A 190 -24.11 -13.28 -6.18
C SER A 190 -23.44 -12.65 -7.40
N ALA A 191 -22.25 -12.06 -7.23
CA ALA A 191 -21.46 -11.55 -8.35
C ALA A 191 -21.01 -12.66 -9.31
N ILE A 192 -20.57 -13.81 -8.79
CA ILE A 192 -20.24 -14.98 -9.62
C ILE A 192 -21.45 -15.41 -10.45
N ASN A 193 -22.64 -15.51 -9.84
CA ASN A 193 -23.87 -15.87 -10.53
C ASN A 193 -24.24 -14.85 -11.62
N GLU A 194 -24.06 -13.55 -11.35
CA GLU A 194 -24.30 -12.49 -12.33
C GLU A 194 -23.35 -12.58 -13.53
N ILE A 195 -22.05 -12.80 -13.26
CA ILE A 195 -21.02 -13.01 -14.29
C ILE A 195 -21.41 -14.17 -15.20
N GLN A 196 -21.82 -15.30 -14.61
CA GLN A 196 -22.24 -16.50 -15.34
C GLN A 196 -23.53 -16.28 -16.14
N LYS A 197 -24.52 -15.56 -15.59
CA LYS A 197 -25.76 -15.18 -16.30
C LYS A 197 -25.48 -14.35 -17.55
N LYS A 198 -24.42 -13.54 -17.54
CA LYS A 198 -23.93 -12.76 -18.69
C LYS A 198 -23.09 -13.58 -19.68
N GLY A 199 -22.99 -14.90 -19.51
CA GLY A 199 -22.17 -15.78 -20.35
C GLY A 199 -20.66 -15.60 -20.19
N LYS A 200 -20.22 -14.88 -19.14
CA LYS A 200 -18.80 -14.63 -18.82
C LYS A 200 -18.33 -15.65 -17.77
N LYS A 201 -17.02 -15.82 -17.63
CA LYS A 201 -16.42 -16.55 -16.49
C LYS A 201 -15.62 -15.59 -15.63
N VAL A 202 -15.54 -15.88 -14.34
CA VAL A 202 -14.72 -15.12 -13.39
C VAL A 202 -13.26 -15.25 -13.81
N SER A 203 -12.56 -14.12 -13.88
CA SER A 203 -11.11 -14.08 -14.08
C SER A 203 -10.41 -14.07 -12.73
N THR A 204 -10.72 -13.08 -11.89
CA THR A 204 -10.04 -12.92 -10.61
C THR A 204 -10.96 -12.27 -9.58
N PHE A 205 -10.75 -12.63 -8.32
CA PHE A 205 -11.20 -11.86 -7.18
C PHE A 205 -9.96 -11.29 -6.52
N ILE A 206 -9.83 -9.96 -6.55
CA ILE A 206 -8.73 -9.27 -5.90
C ILE A 206 -9.31 -8.47 -4.74
N ALA A 207 -8.88 -8.84 -3.55
CA ALA A 207 -9.20 -8.13 -2.33
C ALA A 207 -7.90 -7.73 -1.67
N GLU A 208 -7.83 -6.50 -1.19
CA GLU A 208 -6.73 -6.10 -0.32
C GLU A 208 -6.82 -6.87 0.99
N ALA A 209 -5.67 -7.17 1.59
CA ALA A 209 -5.57 -7.79 2.91
C ALA A 209 -5.96 -6.84 4.06
N GLN A 210 -6.92 -5.95 3.82
CA GLN A 210 -7.52 -5.07 4.83
C GLN A 210 -8.10 -5.88 5.99
N THR A 211 -8.48 -7.15 5.75
CA THR A 211 -8.89 -8.09 6.81
C THR A 211 -7.77 -8.39 7.80
N ILE A 212 -6.50 -8.47 7.38
CA ILE A 212 -5.34 -8.62 8.29
C ILE A 212 -5.13 -7.33 9.09
N VAL A 213 -5.25 -6.18 8.42
CA VAL A 213 -5.15 -4.85 9.05
C VAL A 213 -6.22 -4.69 10.15
N ASN A 214 -7.45 -5.12 9.89
CA ASN A 214 -8.55 -5.05 10.84
C ASN A 214 -8.47 -6.13 11.94
N GLN A 215 -7.95 -7.33 11.66
CA GLN A 215 -7.75 -8.38 12.68
C GLN A 215 -6.59 -8.09 13.64
N MET A 216 -5.60 -7.31 13.20
CA MET A 216 -4.48 -6.89 14.05
C MET A 216 -4.91 -5.88 15.12
N LYS A 217 -5.96 -5.08 14.86
CA LYS A 217 -6.63 -4.23 15.86
C LYS A 217 -7.12 -5.06 17.05
N ASP A 218 -7.81 -6.16 16.78
CA ASP A 218 -8.41 -7.03 17.79
C ASP A 218 -7.35 -7.89 18.52
N LYS A 219 -6.11 -7.86 18.03
CA LYS A 219 -4.91 -8.51 18.61
C LYS A 219 -3.90 -7.51 19.20
N GLY A 220 -4.24 -6.22 19.29
CA GLY A 220 -3.46 -5.19 19.99
C GLY A 220 -2.48 -4.37 19.15
N LEU A 221 -2.64 -4.25 17.83
CA LEU A 221 -1.77 -3.48 16.91
C LEU A 221 -2.58 -2.62 15.90
N LEU A 222 -2.22 -1.34 15.67
CA LEU A 222 -3.05 -0.37 14.90
C LEU A 222 -2.33 0.46 13.82
N LEU A 223 -3.14 0.96 12.85
CA LEU A 223 -2.85 1.23 11.42
C LEU A 223 -3.43 2.58 10.86
N SER A 224 -3.71 2.66 9.54
CA SER A 224 -3.79 3.71 8.46
C SER A 224 -5.06 4.72 8.24
N THR A 225 -5.02 6.08 8.09
CA THR A 225 -5.99 7.20 7.73
C THR A 225 -6.10 7.42 6.22
N ASP A 226 -7.28 7.78 5.71
CA ASP A 226 -7.40 8.56 4.47
C ASP A 226 -8.69 9.41 4.45
N GLY A 227 -8.88 10.25 3.42
CA GLY A 227 -10.12 11.03 3.15
C GLY A 227 -9.93 12.56 3.02
N PRO A 228 -10.81 13.28 2.30
CA PRO A 228 -10.71 14.73 2.09
C PRO A 228 -10.78 15.58 3.37
N ASP A 229 -11.31 15.02 4.46
CA ASP A 229 -11.44 15.67 5.78
C ASP A 229 -10.54 15.04 6.87
N HIS A 230 -9.56 14.19 6.50
CA HIS A 230 -8.57 13.58 7.42
C HIS A 230 -9.12 12.94 8.72
N ASN A 231 -10.36 12.47 8.70
CA ASN A 231 -11.08 11.97 9.88
C ASN A 231 -10.95 10.45 10.10
N VAL A 232 -9.97 9.82 9.46
CA VAL A 232 -9.58 8.42 9.68
C VAL A 232 -8.14 8.44 10.29
N ILE A 233 -7.56 7.40 10.89
CA ILE A 233 -6.23 7.48 11.58
C ILE A 233 -5.17 6.55 10.94
N LYS A 234 -3.97 7.08 10.52
CA LYS A 234 -2.86 6.49 9.73
C LYS A 234 -1.64 6.22 10.56
N ILE A 235 -1.36 4.95 10.77
CA ILE A 235 -0.20 4.47 11.47
C ILE A 235 0.47 3.44 10.56
N LYS A 236 1.64 3.80 10.03
CA LYS A 236 2.58 2.90 9.34
C LYS A 236 4.01 3.19 9.81
N PRO A 237 4.32 3.02 11.11
CA PRO A 237 5.65 3.28 11.61
C PRO A 237 6.62 2.20 11.12
N PRO A 238 7.92 2.51 11.08
CA PRO A 238 8.96 1.50 10.96
C PRO A 238 8.81 0.39 12.02
N LEU A 239 9.19 -0.86 11.72
CA LEU A 239 9.09 -2.00 12.65
C LEU A 239 9.92 -1.81 13.93
N VAL A 240 10.90 -0.90 13.92
CA VAL A 240 11.70 -0.57 15.11
C VAL A 240 10.96 0.33 16.12
N PHE A 241 9.69 0.66 15.86
CA PHE A 241 8.81 1.38 16.77
C PHE A 241 8.56 0.56 18.04
N ASN A 242 8.91 1.13 19.20
CA ASN A 242 8.84 0.42 20.48
C ASN A 242 7.79 1.04 21.42
N LYS A 243 7.59 0.42 22.59
CA LYS A 243 6.62 0.87 23.59
C LYS A 243 6.83 2.34 24.01
N LYS A 244 8.08 2.77 24.20
CA LYS A 244 8.39 4.16 24.57
C LYS A 244 7.98 5.14 23.47
N ASN A 245 8.10 4.74 22.19
CA ASN A 245 7.60 5.55 21.08
C ASN A 245 6.07 5.61 21.04
N ALA A 246 5.39 4.51 21.39
CA ALA A 246 3.93 4.49 21.54
C ALA A 246 3.48 5.44 22.66
N ASP A 247 4.11 5.36 23.83
CA ASP A 247 3.82 6.21 24.97
C ASP A 247 4.05 7.70 24.63
N GLU A 248 5.14 8.02 23.91
CA GLU A 248 5.41 9.38 23.41
C GLU A 248 4.34 9.87 22.43
N LEU A 249 3.89 9.01 21.50
CA LEU A 249 2.86 9.34 20.51
C LEU A 249 1.52 9.63 21.19
N VAL A 250 1.04 8.73 22.05
CA VAL A 250 -0.24 8.89 22.75
C VAL A 250 -0.24 10.15 23.60
N LYS A 251 0.82 10.39 24.37
CA LYS A 251 0.95 11.60 25.18
C LYS A 251 0.84 12.89 24.35
N LYS A 252 1.49 12.95 23.19
CA LYS A 252 1.44 14.12 22.31
C LYS A 252 0.08 14.31 21.65
N ILE A 253 -0.62 13.21 21.33
CA ILE A 253 -2.00 13.27 20.84
C ILE A 253 -2.92 13.83 21.92
N ASP A 254 -2.85 13.31 23.15
CA ASP A 254 -3.67 13.78 24.27
C ASP A 254 -3.44 15.27 24.56
N GLU A 255 -2.18 15.71 24.56
CA GLU A 255 -1.81 17.13 24.70
C GLU A 255 -2.44 17.98 23.59
N THR A 256 -2.30 17.56 22.33
CA THR A 256 -2.82 18.31 21.17
C THR A 256 -4.35 18.37 21.16
N MET A 257 -5.03 17.32 21.61
CA MET A 257 -6.49 17.28 21.68
C MET A 257 -7.07 18.05 22.87
N SER A 258 -6.23 18.40 23.85
CA SER A 258 -6.63 19.14 25.06
C SER A 258 -6.41 20.66 24.95
N GLU A 259 -5.79 21.12 23.87
CA GLU A 259 -5.60 22.54 23.49
C GLU A 259 -6.79 23.08 22.70
#